data_AF-A0A081BPD1-F1
#
_entry.id   AF-A0A081BPD1-F1
#
_cell.length_a   1.000
_cell.length_b   1.000
_cell.length_c   1.000
_cell.angle_alpha   90.00
_cell.angle_beta   90.00
_cell.angle_gamma   90.00
#
_symmetry.space_group_name_H-M   'P 1'
#
loop_
_entity.id
_entity.type
_entity.pdbx_description
1 polymer ?
#
loop_
_entity_poly.entity_id
_entity_poly.type
_entity_poly.pdbx_seq_one_letter_code
_entity_poly.pdbx_strand_id
1 'polypeptide(L)'
;MLPLHLCSALVWTSAIMLLTRSYRLYEFIYFLGIGGATQALLTPDAGIYGFPHYRWFQTFLAHILIVSSVVYMTAVERYRPTWKSLKRAIIALNIYAAFVGVVNALLGSNYLFIARKPDIPTLLDQLAPWPWYILELEVLALIVFVLLYVPFAFYDWKDANAKRPKPNEPIRTDYLDQR
;
A
#
# COMPACT_ATOMS: atom_id res chain seq x y z
N MET A 1 21.18 9.62 7.52
CA MET A 1 20.18 8.61 7.94
C MET A 1 19.89 7.73 6.73
N LEU A 2 19.85 6.40 6.90
CA LEU A 2 19.48 5.51 5.80
C LEU A 2 18.00 5.72 5.46
N PRO A 3 17.58 5.62 4.18
CA PRO A 3 16.19 5.82 3.77
C PRO A 3 15.32 4.59 4.09
N LEU A 4 15.43 4.08 5.32
CA LEU A 4 14.73 2.89 5.80
C LEU A 4 13.39 3.20 6.44
N HIS A 5 13.02 4.48 6.58
CA HIS A 5 11.62 4.81 6.81
C HIS A 5 10.80 4.48 5.56
N LEU A 6 9.58 4.01 5.79
CA LEU A 6 8.73 3.49 4.73
C LEU A 6 8.50 4.51 3.60
N CYS A 7 8.22 5.78 3.94
CA CYS A 7 8.06 6.84 2.97
C CYS A 7 9.32 7.07 2.12
N SER A 8 10.51 7.07 2.73
CA SER A 8 11.78 7.23 2.02
C SER A 8 12.02 6.09 1.05
N ALA A 9 11.76 4.85 1.46
CA ALA A 9 11.85 3.69 0.58
C ALA A 9 10.83 3.77 -0.56
N LEU A 10 9.60 4.22 -0.29
CA LEU A 10 8.55 4.35 -1.29
C LEU A 10 8.83 5.44 -2.32
N VAL A 11 9.49 6.54 -1.97
CA VAL A 11 9.91 7.56 -2.95
C VAL A 11 10.82 6.95 -4.02
N TRP A 12 11.87 6.25 -3.60
CA TRP A 12 12.79 5.58 -4.53
C TRP A 12 12.10 4.48 -5.33
N THR A 13 11.31 3.65 -4.64
CA THR A 13 10.61 2.55 -5.29
C THR A 13 9.60 3.06 -6.33
N SER A 14 8.93 4.19 -6.07
CA SER A 14 8.00 4.83 -7.00
C SER A 14 8.70 5.35 -8.25
N ALA A 15 9.86 5.98 -8.09
CA ALA A 15 10.68 6.39 -9.23
C ALA A 15 11.10 5.19 -10.09
N ILE A 16 11.60 4.12 -9.47
CA ILE A 16 11.99 2.89 -10.17
C ILE A 16 10.77 2.25 -10.86
N MET A 17 9.61 2.22 -10.20
CA MET A 17 8.36 1.70 -10.77
C MET A 17 7.98 2.45 -12.04
N LEU A 18 8.00 3.78 -12.03
CA LEU A 18 7.63 4.59 -13.19
C LEU A 18 8.60 4.39 -14.36
N LEU A 19 9.91 4.28 -14.07
CA LEU A 19 10.94 4.06 -15.09
C LEU A 19 10.85 2.65 -15.71
N THR A 20 10.60 1.63 -14.89
CA THR A 20 10.60 0.23 -15.31
C THR A 20 9.22 -0.28 -15.73
N ARG A 21 8.16 0.48 -15.42
CA ARG A 21 6.76 0.02 -15.48
C ARG A 21 6.56 -1.34 -14.81
N SER A 22 7.24 -1.60 -13.71
CA SER A 22 7.20 -2.92 -13.07
C SER A 22 5.89 -3.13 -12.32
N TYR A 23 5.10 -4.12 -12.75
CA TYR A 23 3.86 -4.50 -12.08
C TYR A 23 4.10 -4.95 -10.62
N ARG A 24 5.21 -5.63 -10.33
CA ARG A 24 5.52 -6.05 -8.94
C ARG A 24 5.75 -4.86 -8.01
N LEU A 25 6.42 -3.82 -8.49
CA LEU A 25 6.62 -2.60 -7.72
C LEU A 25 5.31 -1.84 -7.56
N TYR A 26 4.50 -1.80 -8.61
CA TYR A 26 3.16 -1.25 -8.56
C TYR A 26 2.32 -1.87 -7.46
N GLU A 27 2.26 -3.21 -7.36
CA GLU A 27 1.47 -3.86 -6.32
C GLU A 27 1.89 -3.43 -4.92
N PHE A 28 3.20 -3.35 -4.67
CA PHE A 28 3.72 -2.93 -3.38
C PHE A 28 3.37 -1.46 -3.07
N ILE A 29 3.63 -0.55 -4.00
CA ILE A 29 3.39 0.88 -3.80
C ILE A 29 1.88 1.17 -3.80
N TYR A 30 1.07 0.38 -4.50
CA TYR A 30 -0.38 0.55 -4.49
C TYR A 30 -0.94 0.44 -3.08
N PHE A 31 -0.56 -0.62 -2.36
CA PHE A 31 -1.04 -0.84 -1.01
C PHE A 31 -0.30 0.01 0.03
N LEU A 32 1.03 -0.04 0.04
CA LEU A 32 1.83 0.66 1.06
C LEU A 32 1.92 2.17 0.79
N GLY A 33 2.01 2.57 -0.48
CA GLY A 33 2.08 3.96 -0.90
C GLY A 33 0.77 4.69 -0.68
N ILE A 34 -0.36 4.17 -1.16
CA ILE A 34 -1.65 4.83 -0.89
C ILE A 34 -1.96 4.77 0.61
N GLY A 35 -1.89 3.61 1.25
CA GLY A 35 -2.22 3.48 2.67
C GLY A 35 -1.33 4.34 3.58
N GLY A 36 -0.01 4.22 3.43
CA GLY A 36 0.97 4.92 4.28
C GLY A 36 1.13 6.39 3.93
N ALA A 37 1.20 6.76 2.64
CA ALA A 37 1.39 8.16 2.25
C ALA A 37 0.13 8.99 2.49
N THR A 38 -1.07 8.42 2.36
CA THR A 38 -2.29 9.15 2.72
C THR A 38 -2.34 9.49 4.20
N GLN A 39 -1.89 8.60 5.09
CA GLN A 39 -1.78 8.94 6.52
C GLN A 39 -0.82 10.12 6.74
N ALA A 40 0.34 10.12 6.09
CA ALA A 40 1.30 11.22 6.19
C ALA A 40 0.80 12.53 5.55
N LEU A 41 -0.10 12.47 4.56
CA LEU A 41 -0.74 13.67 3.98
C LEU A 41 -1.83 14.24 4.89
N LEU A 42 -2.59 13.38 5.59
CA LEU A 42 -3.64 13.78 6.52
C LEU A 42 -3.07 14.36 7.82
N THR A 43 -1.96 13.80 8.28
CA THR A 43 -1.22 14.29 9.45
C THR A 43 0.24 14.56 9.06
N PRO A 44 0.51 15.65 8.33
CA PRO A 44 1.87 15.96 7.90
C PRO A 44 2.70 16.38 9.12
N ASP A 45 3.40 15.41 9.70
CA ASP A 45 4.34 15.61 10.77
C ASP A 45 5.72 15.90 10.18
N ALA A 46 6.15 17.16 10.27
CA ALA A 46 7.52 17.57 9.99
C ALA A 46 8.32 17.78 11.29
N GLY A 47 7.80 17.29 12.42
CA GLY A 47 8.33 17.50 13.76
C GLY A 47 8.48 18.99 14.07
N ILE A 48 9.67 19.37 14.55
CA ILE A 48 10.04 20.76 14.81
C ILE A 48 10.06 21.65 13.55
N TYR A 49 9.98 21.07 12.35
CA TYR A 49 10.05 21.77 11.07
C TYR A 49 8.69 21.82 10.36
N GLY A 50 7.63 22.16 11.11
CA GLY A 50 6.28 22.37 10.62
C GLY A 50 6.15 23.51 9.59
N PHE A 51 4.95 23.70 9.06
CA PHE A 51 4.66 24.81 8.14
C PHE A 51 5.02 26.15 8.79
N PRO A 52 5.69 27.08 8.07
CA PRO A 52 5.99 27.10 6.64
C PRO A 52 7.43 26.65 6.28
N HIS A 53 8.06 25.77 7.05
CA HIS A 53 9.44 25.36 6.79
C HIS A 53 9.58 24.50 5.52
N TYR A 54 10.72 24.60 4.83
CA TYR A 54 11.03 23.82 3.62
C TYR A 54 10.76 22.31 3.77
N ARG A 55 11.09 21.74 4.94
CA ARG A 55 10.89 20.31 5.23
C ARG A 55 9.42 19.88 5.19
N TRP A 56 8.51 20.77 5.59
CA TRP A 56 7.07 20.53 5.47
C TRP A 56 6.68 20.37 4.00
N PHE A 57 7.08 21.33 3.14
CA PHE A 57 6.80 21.28 1.70
C PHE A 57 7.44 20.07 1.02
N GLN A 58 8.71 19.79 1.32
CA GLN A 58 9.43 18.63 0.79
C GLN A 58 8.75 17.32 1.16
N THR A 59 8.32 17.17 2.41
CA THR A 59 7.64 15.96 2.90
C THR A 59 6.26 15.85 2.25
N PHE A 60 5.49 16.92 2.22
CA PHE A 60 4.16 16.96 1.62
C PHE A 60 4.22 16.60 0.13
N LEU A 61 5.13 17.23 -0.63
CA LEU A 61 5.32 16.97 -2.05
C LEU A 61 5.76 15.53 -2.32
N ALA A 62 6.67 14.98 -1.51
CA ALA A 62 7.10 13.59 -1.66
C ALA A 62 5.93 12.60 -1.53
N HIS A 63 5.03 12.82 -0.57
CA HIS A 63 3.87 11.95 -0.38
C HIS A 63 2.83 12.12 -1.50
N ILE A 64 2.59 13.36 -1.98
CA ILE A 64 1.75 13.59 -3.16
C ILE A 64 2.29 12.82 -4.36
N LEU A 65 3.59 12.87 -4.60
CA LEU A 65 4.22 12.19 -5.74
C LEU A 65 4.11 10.67 -5.64
N ILE A 66 4.28 10.08 -4.44
CA ILE A 66 4.05 8.65 -4.22
C ILE A 66 2.63 8.27 -4.62
N VAL A 67 1.62 8.97 -4.09
CA VAL A 67 0.20 8.68 -4.40
C VAL A 67 -0.07 8.87 -5.89
N SER A 68 0.41 9.97 -6.46
CA SER A 68 0.22 10.32 -7.87
C SER A 68 0.83 9.28 -8.81
N SER A 69 1.99 8.72 -8.46
CA SER A 69 2.64 7.67 -9.26
C SER A 69 1.76 6.43 -9.40
N VAL A 70 1.11 6.00 -8.32
CA VAL A 70 0.23 4.83 -8.34
C VAL A 70 -1.07 5.14 -9.07
N VAL A 71 -1.63 6.33 -8.85
CA VAL A 71 -2.82 6.79 -9.56
C VAL A 71 -2.55 6.82 -11.07
N TYR A 72 -1.39 7.32 -11.50
CA TYR A 72 -0.96 7.30 -12.89
C TYR A 72 -0.89 5.86 -13.44
N MET A 73 -0.20 4.95 -12.74
CA MET A 73 -0.10 3.54 -13.18
C MET A 73 -1.48 2.86 -13.26
N THR A 74 -2.40 3.20 -12.35
CA THR A 74 -3.75 2.62 -12.32
C THR A 74 -4.66 3.20 -13.41
N ALA A 75 -4.68 4.52 -13.56
CA ALA A 75 -5.61 5.22 -14.43
C ALA A 75 -5.14 5.27 -15.89
N VAL A 76 -3.84 5.51 -16.11
CA VAL A 76 -3.25 5.71 -17.44
C VAL A 76 -2.70 4.39 -17.97
N GLU A 77 -1.80 3.74 -17.23
CA GLU A 77 -1.19 2.46 -17.65
C GLU A 77 -2.12 1.25 -17.42
N ARG A 78 -3.31 1.49 -16.85
CA ARG A 78 -4.39 0.50 -16.63
C ARG A 78 -4.00 -0.67 -15.72
N TYR A 79 -3.02 -0.49 -14.85
CA TYR A 79 -2.65 -1.51 -13.87
C TYR A 79 -3.77 -1.65 -12.83
N ARG A 80 -3.94 -2.86 -12.30
CA ARG A 80 -4.96 -3.14 -11.29
C ARG A 80 -4.41 -4.06 -10.20
N PRO A 81 -4.72 -3.82 -8.92
CA PRO A 81 -4.42 -4.77 -7.87
C PRO A 81 -5.30 -6.02 -8.02
N THR A 82 -4.78 -7.17 -7.63
CA THR A 82 -5.51 -8.44 -7.56
C THR A 82 -5.47 -8.98 -6.13
N TRP A 83 -6.27 -10.01 -5.85
CA TRP A 83 -6.19 -10.71 -4.57
C TRP A 83 -4.79 -11.28 -4.29
N LYS A 84 -4.08 -11.72 -5.34
CA LYS A 84 -2.69 -12.18 -5.21
C LYS A 84 -1.73 -11.02 -4.90
N SER A 85 -2.01 -9.83 -5.43
CA SER A 85 -1.26 -8.59 -5.15
C SER A 85 -1.35 -8.22 -3.67
N LEU A 86 -2.56 -8.28 -3.08
CA LEU A 86 -2.78 -7.99 -1.66
C LEU A 86 -1.95 -8.92 -0.77
N LYS A 87 -1.97 -10.24 -1.04
CA LYS A 87 -1.15 -11.21 -0.28
C LYS A 87 0.34 -10.93 -0.42
N ARG A 88 0.80 -10.64 -1.64
CA ARG A 88 2.20 -10.29 -1.89
C ARG A 88 2.62 -9.02 -1.15
N ALA A 89 1.76 -8.00 -1.10
CA ALA A 89 2.04 -6.76 -0.40
C ALA A 89 2.16 -6.95 1.13
N ILE A 90 1.28 -7.77 1.73
CA ILE A 90 1.38 -8.12 3.16
C ILE A 90 2.69 -8.85 3.45
N ILE A 91 3.02 -9.86 2.63
CA ILE A 91 4.27 -10.62 2.79
C ILE A 91 5.47 -9.69 2.64
N ALA A 92 5.47 -8.82 1.62
CA ALA A 92 6.55 -7.86 1.39
C ALA A 92 6.70 -6.86 2.55
N LEU A 93 5.59 -6.36 3.11
CA LEU A 93 5.60 -5.48 4.28
C LEU A 93 6.25 -6.17 5.49
N ASN A 94 5.88 -7.43 5.75
CA ASN A 94 6.44 -8.20 6.85
C ASN A 94 7.93 -8.51 6.66
N ILE A 95 8.33 -8.90 5.45
CA ILE A 95 9.75 -9.11 5.11
C ILE A 95 10.54 -7.82 5.30
N TYR A 96 10.00 -6.69 4.85
CA TYR A 96 10.63 -5.38 5.01
C TYR A 96 10.73 -4.97 6.49
N ALA A 97 9.67 -5.15 7.27
CA ALA A 97 9.66 -4.87 8.70
C ALA A 97 10.68 -5.76 9.46
N ALA A 98 10.76 -7.05 9.14
CA ALA A 98 11.76 -7.95 9.72
C ALA A 98 13.19 -7.52 9.38
N PHE A 99 13.46 -7.20 8.11
CA PHE A 99 14.76 -6.67 7.68
C PHE A 99 15.13 -5.39 8.43
N VAL A 100 14.20 -4.43 8.49
CA VAL A 100 14.41 -3.18 9.23
C VAL A 100 14.60 -3.44 10.73
N GLY A 101 13.90 -4.42 11.31
CA GLY A 101 14.04 -4.83 12.70
C GLY A 101 15.46 -5.33 13.02
N VAL A 102 16.04 -6.13 12.12
CA VAL A 102 17.44 -6.57 12.22
C VAL A 102 18.38 -5.37 12.14
N VAL A 103 18.17 -4.45 11.19
CA VAL A 103 19.00 -3.24 11.06
C VAL A 103 18.88 -2.35 12.30
N ASN A 104 17.69 -2.20 12.86
CA ASN A 104 17.45 -1.47 14.11
C ASN A 104 18.26 -2.08 15.26
N ALA A 105 18.24 -3.41 15.41
CA ALA A 105 18.99 -4.11 16.45
C ALA A 105 20.51 -3.95 16.28
N LEU A 106 21.03 -4.03 15.05
CA LEU A 106 22.46 -3.90 14.78
C LEU A 106 22.99 -2.47 14.96
N LEU A 107 22.18 -1.46 14.61
CA LEU A 107 22.60 -0.05 14.60
C LEU A 107 22.11 0.75 15.81
N GLY A 108 21.35 0.14 16.72
CA GLY A 108 20.66 0.84 17.82
C GLY A 108 19.64 1.88 17.33
N SER A 109 19.15 1.73 16.11
CA SER A 109 18.25 2.69 15.45
C SER A 109 16.76 2.33 15.64
N ASN A 110 15.85 3.17 15.16
CA ASN A 110 14.40 2.95 15.32
C ASN A 110 13.61 3.35 14.06
N TYR A 111 14.01 2.80 12.92
CA TYR A 111 13.24 2.93 11.68
C TYR A 111 11.90 2.21 11.82
N LEU A 112 10.88 2.72 11.10
CA LEU A 112 9.47 2.26 11.17
C LEU A 112 8.83 2.35 12.57
N PHE A 113 9.55 2.82 13.59
CA PHE A 113 9.10 2.81 14.98
C PHE A 113 8.69 1.41 15.48
N ILE A 114 9.39 0.36 15.02
CA ILE A 114 9.12 -1.03 15.43
C ILE A 114 9.98 -1.49 16.62
N ALA A 115 11.06 -0.77 16.95
CA ALA A 115 11.87 -1.08 18.14
C ALA A 115 11.33 -0.37 19.39
N ARG A 116 10.78 0.83 19.22
CA ARG A 116 10.08 1.59 20.27
C ARG A 116 9.17 2.65 19.66
N LYS A 117 8.21 3.16 20.44
CA LYS A 117 7.38 4.30 20.05
C LYS A 117 8.23 5.58 19.93
N PRO A 118 7.82 6.58 19.12
CA PRO A 118 8.49 7.87 19.05
C PRO A 118 8.49 8.58 20.41
N ASP A 119 9.51 9.39 20.69
CA ASP A 119 9.59 10.19 21.93
C ASP A 119 8.71 11.45 21.89
N ILE A 120 7.88 11.58 20.86
CA ILE A 120 6.92 12.67 20.66
C ILE A 120 5.50 12.11 20.73
N PRO A 121 4.49 12.89 21.18
CA PRO A 121 3.11 12.45 21.20
C PRO A 121 2.64 12.03 19.81
N THR A 122 2.20 10.79 19.66
CA THR A 122 1.69 10.26 18.40
C THR A 122 0.47 9.36 18.61
N LEU A 123 -0.21 9.00 17.51
CA LEU A 123 -1.27 7.99 17.54
C LEU A 123 -0.78 6.62 18.04
N LEU A 124 0.53 6.34 17.94
CA LEU A 124 1.12 5.11 18.48
C LEU A 124 1.02 5.04 20.01
N ASP A 125 0.88 6.17 20.71
CA ASP A 125 0.78 6.19 22.17
C ASP A 125 -0.54 5.58 22.67
N GLN A 126 -1.58 5.59 21.83
CA GLN A 126 -2.88 4.99 22.12
C GLN A 126 -2.89 3.46 21.93
N LEU A 127 -1.84 2.92 21.33
CA LEU A 127 -1.69 1.49 21.06
C LEU A 127 -1.09 0.73 22.24
N ALA A 128 -1.16 -0.59 22.22
CA ALA A 128 -0.61 -1.46 23.27
C ALA A 128 0.91 -1.24 23.52
N PRO A 129 1.46 -1.70 24.66
CA PRO A 129 2.90 -1.67 24.89
C PRO A 129 3.67 -2.48 23.85
N TRP A 130 4.94 -2.15 23.64
CA TRP A 130 5.83 -2.96 22.80
C TRP A 130 5.92 -4.40 23.36
N PRO A 131 5.88 -5.46 22.51
CA PRO A 131 5.80 -5.46 21.04
C PRO A 131 4.36 -5.55 20.47
N TRP A 132 3.32 -5.54 21.31
CA TRP A 132 1.94 -5.85 20.91
C TRP A 132 1.34 -4.86 19.93
N TYR A 133 1.70 -3.56 19.99
CA TYR A 133 1.21 -2.60 19.00
C TYR A 133 1.67 -2.91 17.57
N ILE A 134 2.74 -3.70 17.37
CA ILE A 134 3.17 -4.10 16.03
C ILE A 134 2.08 -4.96 15.37
N LEU A 135 1.43 -5.84 16.15
CA LEU A 135 0.29 -6.61 15.67
C LEU A 135 -0.91 -5.71 15.38
N GLU A 136 -1.16 -4.70 16.21
CA GLU A 136 -2.23 -3.72 15.96
C GLU A 136 -1.97 -2.94 14.67
N LEU A 137 -0.72 -2.53 14.39
CA LEU A 137 -0.32 -1.90 13.14
C LEU A 137 -0.49 -2.83 11.94
N GLU A 138 -0.18 -4.13 12.08
CA GLU A 138 -0.41 -5.12 11.02
C GLU A 138 -1.89 -5.29 10.72
N VAL A 139 -2.74 -5.35 11.75
CA VAL A 139 -4.21 -5.42 11.58
C VAL A 139 -4.74 -4.17 10.89
N LEU A 140 -4.27 -2.98 11.30
CA LEU A 140 -4.64 -1.72 10.64
C LEU A 140 -4.19 -1.70 9.17
N ALA A 141 -2.96 -2.11 8.88
CA ALA A 141 -2.45 -2.22 7.52
C ALA A 141 -3.30 -3.17 6.68
N LEU A 142 -3.69 -4.33 7.23
CA LEU A 142 -4.57 -5.30 6.58
C LEU A 142 -5.93 -4.68 6.25
N ILE A 143 -6.56 -3.99 7.21
CA ILE A 143 -7.84 -3.32 7.01
C ILE A 143 -7.73 -2.32 5.85
N VAL A 144 -6.71 -1.46 5.87
CA VAL A 144 -6.47 -0.48 4.80
C VAL A 144 -6.25 -1.16 3.45
N PHE A 145 -5.46 -2.23 3.39
CA PHE A 145 -5.20 -2.93 2.13
C PHE A 145 -6.46 -3.57 1.55
N VAL A 146 -7.29 -4.16 2.42
CA VAL A 146 -8.59 -4.71 2.00
C VAL A 146 -9.47 -3.60 1.46
N LEU A 147 -9.60 -2.46 2.17
CA LEU A 147 -10.39 -1.32 1.73
C LEU A 147 -9.93 -0.79 0.36
N LEU A 148 -8.62 -0.71 0.12
CA LEU A 148 -8.07 -0.32 -1.18
C LEU A 148 -8.38 -1.34 -2.29
N TYR A 149 -8.49 -2.62 -1.97
CA TYR A 149 -8.81 -3.67 -2.95
C TYR A 149 -10.31 -3.80 -3.25
N VAL A 150 -11.20 -3.43 -2.32
CA VAL A 150 -12.66 -3.60 -2.43
C VAL A 150 -13.25 -3.09 -3.76
N PRO A 151 -12.92 -1.89 -4.28
CA PRO A 151 -13.49 -1.40 -5.54
C PRO A 151 -13.22 -2.32 -6.74
N PHE A 152 -12.03 -2.94 -6.77
CA PHE A 152 -11.62 -3.85 -7.84
C PHE A 152 -12.29 -5.22 -7.68
N ALA A 153 -12.35 -5.74 -6.46
CA ALA A 153 -13.04 -6.99 -6.17
C ALA A 153 -14.53 -6.95 -6.57
N PHE A 154 -15.20 -5.82 -6.32
CA PHE A 154 -16.59 -5.65 -6.70
C PHE A 154 -16.80 -5.59 -8.22
N TYR A 155 -15.89 -4.93 -8.94
CA TYR A 155 -15.91 -4.89 -10.40
C TYR A 155 -15.72 -6.29 -11.00
N ASP A 156 -14.70 -7.02 -10.53
CA ASP A 156 -14.41 -8.38 -11.00
C ASP A 156 -15.55 -9.36 -10.71
N TRP A 157 -16.22 -9.23 -9.56
CA TRP A 157 -17.39 -10.05 -9.21
C TRP A 157 -18.59 -9.78 -10.12
N LYS A 158 -18.86 -8.51 -10.45
CA LYS A 158 -19.94 -8.15 -11.40
C LYS A 158 -19.68 -8.71 -12.79
N ASP A 159 -18.46 -8.54 -13.30
CA ASP A 159 -18.07 -9.04 -14.61
C ASP A 159 -18.15 -10.57 -14.68
N ALA A 160 -17.73 -11.26 -13.61
CA ALA A 160 -17.84 -12.71 -13.52
C ALA A 160 -19.30 -13.18 -13.53
N ASN A 161 -20.20 -12.48 -12.83
CA ASN A 161 -21.62 -12.83 -12.81
C ASN A 161 -22.34 -12.50 -14.12
N ALA A 162 -21.96 -11.43 -14.80
CA ALA A 162 -22.51 -11.08 -16.11
C ALA A 162 -22.20 -12.14 -17.18
N LYS A 163 -21.08 -12.88 -17.03
CA LYS A 163 -20.66 -13.95 -17.94
C LYS A 163 -21.20 -15.33 -17.58
N ARG A 164 -21.91 -15.50 -16.45
CA ARG A 164 -22.48 -16.79 -16.07
C ARG A 164 -23.70 -17.11 -16.93
N PRO A 165 -23.80 -18.31 -17.53
CA PRO A 165 -24.99 -18.72 -18.25
C PRO A 165 -26.19 -18.71 -17.29
N LYS A 166 -27.31 -18.13 -17.73
CA LYS A 166 -28.52 -18.07 -16.90
C LYS A 166 -29.15 -19.46 -16.80
N PRO A 167 -29.63 -19.90 -15.62
CA PRO A 167 -30.17 -21.25 -15.42
C PRO A 167 -31.31 -21.67 -16.35
N ASN A 168 -32.01 -20.70 -16.94
CA ASN A 168 -33.20 -20.92 -17.77
C ASN A 168 -33.02 -20.44 -19.22
N GLU A 169 -31.79 -20.16 -19.66
CA GLU A 169 -31.55 -19.82 -21.05
C GLU A 169 -31.53 -21.12 -21.86
N PRO A 170 -32.45 -21.30 -22.84
CA PRO A 170 -32.47 -22.53 -23.63
C PRO A 170 -31.13 -22.70 -24.32
N ILE A 171 -30.57 -23.91 -24.22
CA ILE A 171 -29.37 -24.28 -24.99
C ILE A 171 -29.71 -24.01 -26.45
N ARG A 172 -29.06 -23.03 -27.08
CA ARG A 172 -29.19 -22.75 -28.52
C ARG A 172 -28.82 -24.03 -29.28
N THR A 173 -29.82 -24.79 -29.72
CA THR A 173 -29.67 -26.02 -30.51
C THR A 173 -29.44 -25.74 -31.99
N ASP A 174 -29.07 -24.51 -32.33
CA ASP A 174 -28.88 -23.96 -33.69
C ASP A 174 -27.87 -24.76 -34.55
N TYR A 175 -27.12 -25.68 -33.94
CA TYR A 175 -26.15 -26.56 -34.60
C TYR A 175 -26.69 -27.94 -35.00
N LEU A 176 -27.93 -28.29 -34.64
CA LEU A 176 -28.49 -29.62 -34.91
C LEU A 176 -29.32 -29.72 -36.20
N ASP A 177 -29.53 -28.60 -36.91
CA ASP A 177 -30.36 -28.53 -38.13
C ASP A 177 -29.55 -28.36 -39.42
N GLN A 178 -28.25 -28.72 -39.40
CA GLN A 178 -27.34 -28.64 -40.55
C GLN A 178 -26.75 -29.99 -40.97
N ARG A 179 -27.43 -31.11 -40.70
CA ARG A 179 -27.02 -32.44 -41.19
C ARG A 179 -28.13 -33.15 -41.94
#